data_AF-A0A0P9H4R3-F1
#
_entry.id   AF-A0A0P9H4R3-F1
#
_cell.length_a   1.000
_cell.length_b   1.000
_cell.length_c   1.000
_cell.angle_alpha   90.00
_cell.angle_beta   90.00
_cell.angle_gamma   90.00
#
_symmetry.space_group_name_H-M   'P 1'
#
loop_
_entity.id
_entity.type
_entity.pdbx_description
1 polymer ?
#
loop_
_entity_poly.entity_id
_entity_poly.type
_entity_poly.pdbx_seq_one_letter_code
_entity_poly.pdbx_strand_id
1 'polypeptide(L)'
;LTVFGSKATAVMTNVPGPRETLYMAGVPLRDIMFWVPQSGRLGLGVSILSYNGRVLLGVATDAGLVPDPDQIIAGFHDEFETLLKLVPPREA
;
A
#
# COMPACT_ATOMS: atom_id res chain seq x y z
N LEU A 1 21.63 6.61 -3.80
CA LEU A 1 20.29 6.81 -4.40
C LEU A 1 20.26 6.54 -5.91
N THR A 2 21.25 7.00 -6.69
CA THR A 2 21.29 6.88 -8.17
C THR A 2 21.29 5.45 -8.72
N VAL A 3 21.83 4.47 -7.98
CA VAL A 3 21.89 3.06 -8.42
C VAL A 3 20.52 2.37 -8.37
N PHE A 4 19.67 2.74 -7.40
CA PHE A 4 18.35 2.11 -7.24
C PHE A 4 17.30 2.70 -8.17
N GLY A 5 17.31 4.03 -8.37
CA GLY A 5 16.35 4.70 -9.26
C GLY A 5 16.53 4.41 -10.75
N SER A 6 17.68 3.88 -11.18
CA SER A 6 17.95 3.53 -12.60
C SER A 6 17.78 2.04 -12.92
N LYS A 7 17.53 1.20 -11.90
CA LYS A 7 17.40 -0.27 -12.04
C LYS A 7 16.11 -0.84 -11.46
N ALA A 8 15.28 -0.01 -10.83
CA ALA A 8 13.97 -0.40 -10.32
C ALA A 8 12.86 0.04 -11.29
N THR A 9 11.74 -0.68 -11.28
CA THR A 9 10.52 -0.31 -12.01
C THR A 9 9.52 0.40 -11.10
N ALA A 10 9.49 -0.02 -9.83
CA ALA A 10 8.59 0.50 -8.81
C ALA A 10 9.29 0.50 -7.44
N VAL A 11 8.73 1.26 -6.51
CA VAL A 11 9.12 1.22 -5.10
C VAL A 11 7.94 0.74 -4.26
N MET A 12 8.20 -0.17 -3.33
CA MET A 12 7.19 -0.68 -2.40
C MET A 12 7.69 -0.58 -0.97
N THR A 13 6.83 -0.15 -0.06
CA THR A 13 7.11 -0.11 1.38
C THR A 13 6.06 -0.87 2.17
N ASN A 14 6.48 -1.52 3.25
CA ASN A 14 5.58 -2.15 4.21
C ASN A 14 5.95 -1.70 5.61
N VAL A 15 5.07 -0.90 6.21
CA VAL A 15 5.31 -0.24 7.49
C VAL A 15 4.28 -0.73 8.50
N PRO A 16 4.71 -1.42 9.57
CA PRO A 16 3.85 -1.70 10.70
C PRO A 16 3.52 -0.39 11.44
N GLY A 17 2.24 -0.05 11.55
CA GLY A 17 1.78 1.08 12.34
C GLY A 17 1.24 0.65 13.71
N PRO A 18 0.77 1.62 14.51
CA PRO A 18 0.21 1.37 15.83
C PRO A 18 -1.04 0.47 15.78
N ARG A 19 -1.19 -0.37 16.81
CA ARG A 19 -2.36 -1.28 16.93
C ARG A 19 -3.51 -0.63 17.70
N GLU A 20 -3.21 0.37 18.50
CA GLU A 20 -4.16 1.18 19.24
C GLU A 20 -4.75 2.30 18.38
N THR A 21 -5.97 2.72 18.73
CA THR A 21 -6.57 3.94 18.14
C THR A 21 -5.81 5.16 18.63
N LEU A 22 -5.45 6.03 17.70
CA LEU A 22 -4.74 7.28 17.95
C LEU A 22 -5.76 8.41 17.88
N TYR A 23 -5.44 9.53 18.54
CA TYR A 23 -6.34 10.68 18.60
C TYR A 23 -5.61 11.94 18.17
N MET A 24 -6.29 12.79 17.41
CA MET A 24 -5.84 14.13 17.06
C MET A 24 -6.86 15.14 17.58
N ALA A 25 -6.43 16.02 18.50
CA ALA A 25 -7.31 16.97 19.17
C ALA A 25 -8.57 16.32 19.80
N GLY A 26 -8.42 15.11 20.35
CA GLY A 26 -9.52 14.35 20.95
C GLY A 26 -10.40 13.56 19.97
N VAL A 27 -10.16 13.66 18.66
CA VAL A 27 -10.90 12.92 17.63
C VAL A 27 -10.14 11.65 17.25
N PRO A 28 -10.77 10.47 17.22
CA PRO A 28 -10.10 9.23 16.83
C PRO A 28 -9.71 9.27 15.34
N LEU A 29 -8.46 8.91 15.05
CA LEU A 29 -8.00 8.73 13.68
C LEU A 29 -8.63 7.48 13.07
N ARG A 30 -9.27 7.64 11.91
CA ARG A 30 -9.91 6.52 11.20
C ARG A 30 -8.88 5.68 10.44
N ASP A 31 -8.05 6.37 9.66
CA ASP A 31 -7.08 5.78 8.74
C ASP A 31 -5.80 6.62 8.75
N ILE A 32 -4.67 5.99 8.43
CA ILE A 32 -3.38 6.65 8.23
C ILE A 32 -2.85 6.16 6.88
N MET A 33 -2.32 7.07 6.07
CA MET A 33 -1.78 6.77 4.75
C MET A 33 -0.49 7.57 4.53
N PHE A 34 0.42 7.04 3.73
CA PHE A 34 1.62 7.75 3.30
C PHE A 34 1.95 7.44 1.84
N TRP A 35 2.69 8.36 1.21
CA TRP A 35 3.24 8.17 -0.12
C TRP A 35 4.70 7.76 -0.03
N VAL A 36 5.08 6.77 -0.85
CA VAL A 36 6.46 6.31 -0.89
C VAL A 36 7.33 7.39 -1.52
N PRO A 37 8.49 7.75 -0.93
CA PRO A 37 9.41 8.68 -1.57
C PRO A 37 9.96 8.07 -2.86
N GLN A 38 9.45 8.54 -4.00
CA GLN A 38 9.90 8.10 -5.33
C GLN A 38 11.22 8.79 -5.66
N SER A 39 12.35 8.11 -5.43
CA SER A 39 13.65 8.60 -5.88
C SER A 39 13.87 8.30 -7.37
N GLY A 40 14.33 9.28 -8.15
CA GLY A 40 14.67 9.09 -9.57
C GLY A 40 13.46 9.26 -10.49
N ARG A 41 13.32 8.37 -11.49
CA ARG A 41 12.24 8.37 -12.51
C ARG A 41 11.22 7.24 -12.31
N LEU A 42 11.05 6.78 -11.06
CA LEU A 42 10.15 5.67 -10.76
C LEU A 42 8.69 6.15 -10.76
N GLY A 43 7.94 5.77 -11.78
CA GLY A 43 6.55 6.18 -11.97
C GLY A 43 5.51 5.39 -11.18
N LEU A 44 5.90 4.42 -10.35
CA LEU A 44 4.99 3.60 -9.54
C LEU A 44 5.51 3.45 -8.10
N GLY A 45 4.67 3.82 -7.13
CA GLY A 45 4.90 3.64 -5.71
C GLY A 45 3.75 2.89 -5.05
N VAL A 46 4.06 1.91 -4.20
CA VAL A 46 3.09 1.13 -3.44
C VAL A 46 3.40 1.23 -1.94
N SER A 47 2.46 1.73 -1.15
CA SER A 47 2.58 1.82 0.31
C SER A 47 1.66 0.81 0.99
N ILE A 48 2.20 0.04 1.92
CA ILE A 48 1.44 -0.85 2.79
C ILE A 48 1.62 -0.36 4.22
N LEU A 49 0.51 -0.07 4.90
CA LEU A 49 0.47 0.32 6.30
C LEU A 49 -0.52 -0.55 7.05
N SER A 50 -0.16 -1.01 8.24
CA SER A 50 -1.14 -1.55 9.17
C SER A 50 -1.47 -0.53 10.26
N TYR A 51 -2.76 -0.32 10.54
CA TYR A 51 -3.23 0.59 11.59
C TYR A 51 -4.51 0.05 12.22
N ASN A 52 -4.57 0.00 13.55
CA ASN A 52 -5.77 -0.39 14.30
C ASN A 52 -6.42 -1.70 13.78
N GLY A 53 -5.59 -2.73 13.55
CA GLY A 53 -6.02 -4.04 13.05
C GLY A 53 -6.41 -4.09 11.58
N ARG A 54 -6.28 -2.97 10.84
CA ARG A 54 -6.56 -2.89 9.40
C ARG A 54 -5.25 -2.77 8.62
N VAL A 55 -5.26 -3.24 7.39
CA VAL A 55 -4.16 -3.03 6.42
C VAL A 55 -4.67 -2.11 5.34
N LEU A 56 -3.90 -1.06 5.05
CA LEU A 56 -4.14 -0.11 3.98
C LEU A 56 -3.06 -0.31 2.90
N LEU A 57 -3.50 -0.39 1.66
CA LEU A 57 -2.64 -0.40 0.48
C LEU A 57 -2.90 0.88 -0.32
N GLY A 58 -1.85 1.66 -0.54
CA GLY A 58 -1.86 2.86 -1.36
C GLY A 58 -1.06 2.65 -2.65
N VAL A 59 -1.58 3.15 -3.77
CA VAL A 59 -0.89 3.15 -5.06
C VAL A 59 -0.79 4.60 -5.55
N ALA A 60 0.42 5.04 -5.86
CA ALA A 60 0.68 6.32 -6.50
C ALA A 60 1.40 6.09 -7.82
N THR A 61 0.88 6.71 -8.89
CA THR A 61 1.46 6.59 -10.22
C THR A 61 1.75 7.95 -10.86
N ASP A 62 2.75 7.96 -11.73
CA ASP A 62 2.93 9.01 -12.72
C ASP A 62 1.86 8.85 -13.81
N ALA A 63 0.99 9.85 -13.96
CA ALA A 63 -0.13 9.80 -14.90
C ALA A 63 0.30 9.70 -16.38
N GLY A 64 1.51 10.11 -16.73
CA GLY A 64 2.06 9.97 -18.08
C GLY A 64 2.60 8.58 -18.39
N LEU A 65 2.83 7.75 -17.37
CA LEU A 65 3.34 6.38 -17.52
C LEU A 65 2.28 5.32 -17.18
N VAL A 66 1.53 5.52 -16.10
CA VAL A 66 0.44 4.63 -15.65
C VAL A 66 -0.79 5.49 -15.33
N PRO A 67 -1.62 5.79 -16.34
CA PRO A 67 -2.74 6.72 -16.22
C PRO A 67 -3.89 6.20 -15.37
N ASP A 68 -4.04 4.87 -15.26
CA ASP A 68 -5.19 4.21 -14.62
C ASP A 68 -4.75 3.39 -13.38
N PRO A 69 -4.35 4.02 -12.26
CA PRO A 69 -3.91 3.31 -11.06
C PRO A 69 -5.01 2.43 -10.44
N ASP A 70 -6.29 2.77 -10.67
CA ASP A 70 -7.43 2.02 -10.15
C ASP A 70 -7.47 0.58 -10.69
N GLN A 71 -6.92 0.31 -11.87
CA GLN A 71 -6.82 -1.06 -12.39
C GLN A 71 -5.87 -1.92 -11.55
N ILE A 72 -4.81 -1.33 -10.98
CA ILE A 72 -3.89 -2.03 -10.08
C ILE A 72 -4.62 -2.39 -8.78
N ILE A 73 -5.44 -1.47 -8.26
CA ILE A 73 -6.25 -1.69 -7.06
C ILE A 73 -7.30 -2.79 -7.29
N ALA A 74 -8.00 -2.75 -8.43
CA ALA A 74 -8.97 -3.79 -8.78
C ALA A 74 -8.30 -5.17 -8.89
N GLY A 75 -7.18 -5.27 -9.62
CA GLY A 75 -6.44 -6.53 -9.74
C GLY A 75 -5.89 -7.04 -8.40
N PHE A 76 -5.47 -6.15 -7.50
CA PHE A 76 -5.09 -6.53 -6.15
C PHE A 76 -6.26 -7.18 -5.39
N HIS A 77 -7.46 -6.59 -5.46
CA HIS A 77 -8.63 -7.16 -4.81
C HIS A 77 -9.01 -8.53 -5.39
N ASP A 78 -9.00 -8.66 -6.73
CA ASP A 78 -9.30 -9.93 -7.40
C ASP A 78 -8.33 -11.05 -7.00
N GLU A 79 -7.03 -10.74 -6.97
CA GLU A 79 -6.00 -11.71 -6.57
C GLU A 79 -6.09 -12.02 -5.07
N PHE A 80 -6.35 -11.02 -4.22
CA PHE A 80 -6.51 -11.23 -2.79
C PHE A 80 -7.68 -12.17 -2.47
N GLU A 81 -8.83 -11.96 -3.13
CA GLU A 81 -9.99 -12.85 -3.02
C GLU A 81 -9.69 -14.26 -3.53
N THR A 82 -8.86 -14.39 -4.57
CA THR A 82 -8.41 -15.69 -5.07
C THR A 82 -7.55 -16.42 -4.05
N LEU A 83 -6.58 -15.72 -3.44
CA LEU A 83 -5.72 -16.27 -2.40
C LEU A 83 -6.50 -16.60 -1.13
N LEU A 84 -7.47 -15.78 -0.73
CA LEU A 84 -8.32 -16.04 0.44
C LEU A 84 -9.08 -17.38 0.32
N LYS A 85 -9.53 -17.76 -0.87
CA LYS A 85 -10.20 -19.05 -1.11
C LYS A 85 -9.28 -20.26 -0.87
N LEU A 86 -7.96 -20.07 -0.89
CA LEU A 86 -6.97 -21.11 -0.64
C LEU A 86 -6.60 -21.23 0.84
N VAL A 87 -7.01 -20.25 1.69
CA VAL A 87 -6.69 -20.27 3.11
C VAL A 87 -7.54 -21.34 3.79
N PRO A 88 -6.95 -22.36 4.41
CA PRO A 88 -7.70 -23.38 5.14
C PRO A 88 -8.42 -22.75 6.34
N PRO A 89 -9.55 -23.32 6.79
CA PRO A 89 -10.22 -22.88 8.01
C PRO A 89 -9.22 -22.87 9.16
N ARG A 90 -9.21 -21.78 9.93
CA ARG A 90 -8.40 -21.72 11.15
C ARG A 90 -8.92 -22.80 12.11
N GLU A 91 -8.08 -23.77 12.45
CA GLU A 91 -8.40 -24.70 13.55
C GLU A 91 -8.67 -23.87 14.81
N ALA A 92 -9.81 -24.14 15.45
CA ALA A 92 -10.33 -23.38 16.59
C ALA A 92 -9.56 -23.67 17.88
#